data_AF-A0A397UQV4-F1
#
_entry.id   AF-A0A397UQV4-F1
#
_cell.length_a   1.000
_cell.length_b   1.000
_cell.length_c   1.000
_cell.angle_alpha   90.00
_cell.angle_beta   90.00
_cell.angle_gamma   90.00
#
_symmetry.space_group_name_H-M   'P 1'
#
loop_
_entity.id
_entity.type
_entity.pdbx_description
1 polymer ?
#
loop_
_entity_poly.entity_id
_entity_poly.type
_entity_poly.pdbx_seq_one_letter_code
_entity_poly.pdbx_strand_id
1 'polypeptide(L)'
;MSDTQEIHNYPADSIIKLNNQIVVFLYKVIKEGIYPNKPLLAYTRPPNKYQIPDDYTVETTCGRGDNRSTEVANLFHEVRI
;
A
#
# COMPACT_ATOMS: atom_id res chain seq x y z
N MET A 1 21.60 -3.17 7.45
CA MET A 1 20.64 -2.70 6.44
C MET A 1 19.89 -3.92 5.99
N SER A 2 18.60 -4.02 6.30
CA SER A 2 17.77 -5.15 5.88
C SER A 2 17.31 -4.89 4.44
N ASP A 3 17.80 -5.69 3.50
CA ASP A 3 17.38 -5.60 2.10
C ASP A 3 15.89 -5.95 2.01
N THR A 4 15.07 -4.94 1.80
CA THR A 4 13.64 -5.10 1.57
C THR A 4 13.45 -5.31 0.06
N GLN A 5 12.86 -6.44 -0.32
CA GLN A 5 12.60 -6.76 -1.72
C GLN A 5 11.12 -6.55 -2.04
N GLU A 6 10.83 -5.65 -2.98
CA GLU A 6 9.50 -5.46 -3.55
C GLU A 6 9.38 -6.25 -4.85
N ILE A 7 8.33 -7.06 -5.00
CA ILE A 7 8.05 -7.89 -6.17
C ILE A 7 6.59 -7.67 -6.58
N HIS A 8 6.37 -7.12 -7.77
CA HIS A 8 5.03 -6.92 -8.34
C HIS A 8 5.07 -6.87 -9.86
N ASN A 9 3.90 -7.06 -10.49
CA ASN A 9 3.68 -6.86 -11.92
C ASN A 9 2.46 -5.94 -12.17
N TYR A 10 2.24 -4.99 -11.27
CA TYR A 10 1.17 -4.00 -11.40
C TYR A 10 1.36 -3.14 -12.67
N PRO A 11 0.31 -2.86 -13.46
CA PRO A 11 -1.12 -3.12 -13.20
C PRO A 11 -1.65 -4.49 -13.66
N ALA A 12 -0.82 -5.37 -14.24
CA ALA A 12 -1.28 -6.68 -14.70
C ALA A 12 -1.62 -7.64 -13.54
N ASP A 13 -0.96 -7.50 -12.39
CA ASP A 13 -1.33 -8.15 -11.12
C ASP A 13 -1.58 -7.09 -10.04
N SER A 14 -2.73 -7.20 -9.38
CA SER A 14 -3.15 -6.34 -8.26
C SER A 14 -2.37 -6.58 -6.96
N ILE A 15 -1.57 -7.65 -6.89
CA ILE A 15 -0.82 -8.04 -5.69
C ILE A 15 0.62 -7.53 -5.75
N ILE A 16 0.99 -6.72 -4.76
CA ILE A 16 2.35 -6.25 -4.51
C ILE A 16 2.86 -6.97 -3.26
N LYS A 17 4.05 -7.58 -3.37
CA LYS A 17 4.68 -8.30 -2.25
C LYS A 17 5.93 -7.56 -1.81
N LEU A 18 5.99 -7.23 -0.53
CA LEU A 18 7.16 -6.67 0.12
C LEU A 18 7.70 -7.70 1.11
N ASN A 19 8.86 -8.28 0.81
CA ASN A 19 9.54 -9.21 1.70
C ASN A 19 10.69 -8.50 2.40
N ASN A 20 10.57 -8.38 3.72
CA ASN A 20 11.65 -7.88 4.55
C ASN A 20 12.12 -9.01 5.45
N GLN A 21 12.81 -10.03 4.89
CA GLN A 21 13.46 -11.26 5.44
C GLN A 21 12.76 -12.00 6.61
N ILE A 22 12.28 -11.27 7.59
CA ILE A 22 11.52 -11.63 8.79
C ILE A 22 10.01 -11.54 8.55
N VAL A 23 9.50 -10.55 7.81
CA VAL A 23 8.07 -10.27 7.62
C VAL A 23 7.72 -10.15 6.15
N VAL A 24 6.57 -10.70 5.77
CA VAL A 24 5.99 -10.50 4.44
C VAL A 24 4.81 -9.54 4.58
N PHE A 25 4.81 -8.50 3.75
CA PHE A 25 3.66 -7.62 3.53
C PHE A 25 3.10 -7.89 2.14
N LEU A 26 1.80 -8.08 2.06
CA LEU A 26 1.05 -8.19 0.81
C LEU A 26 0.11 -7.00 0.73
N TYR A 27 0.11 -6.32 -0.40
CA TYR A 27 -0.86 -5.29 -0.74
C TYR A 27 -1.65 -5.79 -1.93
N LYS A 28 -2.97 -5.84 -1.81
CA LYS A 28 -3.87 -6.18 -2.90
C LYS A 28 -4.73 -4.97 -3.21
N VAL A 29 -4.59 -4.44 -4.42
CA VAL A 29 -5.41 -3.33 -4.90
C VAL A 29 -6.81 -3.86 -5.19
N ILE A 30 -7.78 -3.49 -4.36
CA ILE A 30 -9.19 -3.87 -4.55
C ILE A 30 -9.87 -2.91 -5.52
N LYS A 31 -9.59 -1.61 -5.36
CA LYS A 31 -10.19 -0.54 -6.16
C LYS A 31 -9.14 0.54 -6.43
N GLU A 32 -8.89 0.81 -7.70
CA GLU A 32 -8.13 1.99 -8.11
C GLU A 32 -8.90 3.27 -7.75
N GLY A 33 -8.15 4.23 -7.23
CA GLY A 33 -8.65 5.55 -6.87
C GLY A 33 -8.55 6.51 -8.05
N ILE A 34 -9.23 7.64 -7.94
CA ILE A 34 -9.21 8.70 -8.94
C ILE A 34 -8.42 9.88 -8.42
N TYR A 35 -7.38 10.29 -9.13
CA TYR A 35 -6.64 11.50 -8.77
C TYR A 35 -7.52 12.74 -8.95
N PRO A 36 -7.82 13.50 -7.88
CA PRO A 36 -8.65 14.68 -8.00
C PRO A 36 -7.93 15.76 -8.83
N ASN A 37 -8.68 16.41 -9.73
CA ASN A 37 -8.16 17.49 -10.58
C ASN A 37 -7.70 18.73 -9.78
N LYS A 38 -8.16 18.88 -8.54
CA LYS A 38 -7.68 19.91 -7.61
C LYS A 38 -6.88 19.20 -6.51
N PRO A 39 -5.71 19.71 -6.14
CA PRO A 39 -4.90 19.10 -5.10
C PRO A 39 -5.63 19.25 -3.76
N LEU A 40 -6.45 18.27 -3.39
CA LEU A 40 -6.71 18.02 -1.98
C LEU A 40 -5.38 17.58 -1.36
N LEU A 41 -5.06 18.10 -0.18
CA LEU A 41 -3.74 18.07 0.48
C LEU A 41 -3.26 16.67 0.93
N ALA A 42 -3.81 15.58 0.39
CA ALA A 42 -3.45 14.22 0.72
C ALA A 42 -2.22 13.80 -0.12
N TYR A 43 -1.04 13.91 0.49
CA TYR A 43 0.22 13.44 -0.07
C TYR A 43 0.87 12.42 0.87
N THR A 44 1.67 11.52 0.31
CA THR A 44 2.52 10.62 1.12
C THR A 44 3.57 11.41 1.91
N ARG A 45 4.05 10.82 3.01
CA ARG A 45 5.04 11.46 3.89
C ARG A 45 6.43 11.54 3.22
N PRO A 46 7.25 12.57 3.51
CA PRO A 46 8.62 12.68 3.03
C PRO A 46 9.46 11.41 3.32
N PRO A 47 10.50 11.11 2.52
CA PRO A 47 11.11 11.95 1.48
C PRO A 47 10.33 11.98 0.16
N ASN A 48 9.54 10.94 -0.11
CA ASN A 48 8.78 10.83 -1.35
C ASN A 48 7.37 11.39 -1.14
N LYS A 49 7.03 12.48 -1.84
CA LYS A 49 5.70 13.12 -1.78
C LYS A 49 4.92 12.81 -3.06
N TYR A 50 4.09 11.77 -3.02
CA TYR A 50 3.16 11.40 -4.08
C TYR A 50 1.75 11.83 -3.71
N GLN A 51 0.96 12.21 -4.71
CA GLN A 51 -0.46 12.50 -4.52
C GLN A 51 -1.19 11.19 -4.16
N ILE A 52 -2.16 11.26 -3.26
CA ILE A 52 -3.01 10.11 -2.89
C ILE A 52 -4.32 10.21 -3.71
N PRO A 53 -4.73 9.15 -4.44
CA PRO A 53 -5.91 9.18 -5.31
C PRO A 53 -7.23 8.84 -4.60
N ASP A 54 -8.29 9.63 -4.73
CA ASP A 54 -9.61 9.47 -4.07
C ASP A 54 -10.20 8.07 -4.19
N ASP A 55 -10.77 7.54 -3.10
CA ASP A 55 -11.41 6.21 -3.01
C ASP A 55 -10.51 4.99 -3.31
N TYR A 56 -9.19 5.13 -3.19
CA TYR A 56 -8.27 4.01 -3.33
C TYR A 56 -8.40 3.01 -2.17
N THR A 57 -8.76 1.77 -2.49
CA THR A 57 -8.99 0.71 -1.49
C THR A 57 -7.98 -0.41 -1.68
N VAL A 58 -7.28 -0.73 -0.59
CA VAL A 58 -6.32 -1.83 -0.53
C VAL A 58 -6.68 -2.78 0.61
N GLU A 59 -6.38 -4.05 0.37
CA GLU A 59 -6.25 -5.04 1.42
C GLU A 59 -4.76 -5.21 1.71
N THR A 60 -4.37 -5.04 2.97
CA THR A 60 -3.02 -5.26 3.45
C THR A 60 -2.99 -6.52 4.30
N THR A 61 -2.07 -7.42 4.01
CA THR A 61 -1.79 -8.58 4.86
C THR A 61 -0.36 -8.46 5.36
N CYS A 62 -0.16 -8.45 6.68
CA CYS A 62 1.17 -8.43 7.29
C CYS A 62 1.33 -9.58 8.28
N GLY A 63 2.52 -10.17 8.34
CA GLY A 63 2.79 -11.19 9.35
C GLY A 63 3.97 -12.08 9.05
N ARG A 64 4.19 -13.02 9.96
CA ARG A 64 5.30 -13.98 9.90
C ARG A 64 4.75 -15.39 10.05
N GLY A 65 5.11 -16.28 9.12
CA GLY A 65 4.58 -17.64 9.08
C GLY A 65 3.05 -17.65 8.96
N ASP A 66 2.39 -18.39 9.84
CA ASP A 66 0.93 -18.54 9.91
C ASP A 66 0.24 -17.39 10.67
N ASN A 67 0.99 -16.58 11.42
CA ASN A 67 0.47 -15.42 12.14
C ASN A 67 0.39 -14.21 11.21
N ARG A 68 -0.58 -14.22 10.30
CA ARG A 68 -0.86 -13.11 9.36
C ARG A 68 -2.16 -12.42 9.72
N SER A 69 -2.12 -11.11 9.79
CA SER A 69 -3.29 -10.25 9.94
C SER A 69 -3.62 -9.61 8.60
N THR A 70 -4.90 -9.51 8.27
CA THR A 70 -5.38 -8.87 7.04
C THR A 70 -6.34 -7.75 7.39
N GLU A 71 -6.11 -6.56 6.83
CA GLU A 71 -6.93 -5.37 7.05
C GLU A 71 -7.26 -4.71 5.71
N VAL A 72 -8.49 -4.22 5.57
CA VAL A 72 -8.90 -3.43 4.40
C VAL A 72 -8.92 -1.97 4.79
N ALA A 73 -8.15 -1.16 4.06
CA ALA A 73 -8.04 0.26 4.30
C ALA A 73 -8.36 1.05 3.02
N ASN A 74 -9.10 2.14 3.20
CA ASN A 74 -9.24 3.17 2.19
C ASN A 74 -8.21 4.26 2.51
N LEU A 75 -7.39 4.65 1.54
CA LEU A 75 -6.27 5.57 1.77
C LEU A 75 -6.72 7.02 2.08
N PHE A 76 -8.03 7.29 2.15
CA PHE A 76 -8.63 8.63 2.34
C PHE A 76 -8.77 9.13 3.77
N HIS A 77 -8.25 8.43 4.77
CA HIS A 77 -8.28 8.96 6.13
C HIS A 77 -7.04 8.56 6.93
N GLU A 78 -6.19 9.56 7.17
CA GLU A 78 -5.04 9.53 8.08
C GLU A 78 -4.02 8.40 7.85
N VAL A 79 -3.01 8.72 7.04
CA VAL A 79 -1.71 8.04 7.06
C VAL A 79 -1.08 8.19 8.46
N ARG A 80 -1.38 7.26 9.36
CA ARG A 80 -0.52 6.89 10.51
C ARG A 80 0.20 5.59 10.16
N ILE A 81 1.21 5.70 9.30
CA ILE A 81 2.30 4.72 9.22
C ILE A 81 3.51 5.32 9.93
#